data_AF-A0A165P866-F1
#
_entry.id   AF-A0A165P866-F1
#
_cell.length_a   1.000
_cell.length_b   1.000
_cell.length_c   1.000
_cell.angle_alpha   90.00
_cell.angle_beta   90.00
_cell.angle_gamma   90.00
#
_symmetry.space_group_name_H-M   'P 1'
#
loop_
_entity.id
_entity.type
_entity.pdbx_description
1 polymer ?
#
loop_
_entity_poly.entity_id
_entity_poly.type
_entity_poly.pdbx_seq_one_letter_code
_entity_poly.pdbx_strand_id
1 'polypeptide(L)'
;MGLEWIDDNTCVLVFESKAAARQGHNFLAKSPTEEPDTDGFLTAKPIPITLWPPEERINKSLGKGEGLKGTVRMRWARHADVKKKGAKRESNFYKKHGARAGKEGFFSPPPESGPPKKRRRDSEKGEDELRAELDNDLDEFLAEDEPERAPSHPSKMRSERMVNEKRSLLERTSVMRAQTVSLVDRITKPLPRRRDGGGGTREWDRGKDSEVSLPRRRRSADRTRSERRERPQKKTQQELDDELDAFWNEGR
;
A
#
# COMPACT_ATOMS: atom_id res chain seq x y z
N MET A 1 -8.69 0.27 17.42
CA MET A 1 -7.27 0.54 17.73
C MET A 1 -6.59 0.96 16.44
N GLY A 2 -5.86 2.06 16.45
CA GLY A 2 -5.04 2.53 15.33
C GLY A 2 -3.56 2.23 15.58
N LEU A 3 -2.80 2.11 14.49
CA LEU A 3 -1.35 1.98 14.52
C LEU A 3 -0.76 3.03 13.58
N GLU A 4 0.23 3.77 14.07
CA GLU A 4 0.92 4.80 13.30
C GLU A 4 2.44 4.61 13.39
N TRP A 5 3.12 4.64 12.24
CA TRP A 5 4.57 4.50 12.16
C TRP A 5 5.24 5.88 12.24
N ILE A 6 6.17 6.03 13.19
CA ILE A 6 7.01 7.23 13.34
C ILE A 6 8.26 7.09 12.46
N ASP A 7 8.92 5.93 12.54
CA ASP A 7 10.09 5.53 11.77
C ASP A 7 10.04 4.02 11.47
N ASP A 8 11.11 3.44 10.93
CA ASP A 8 11.15 2.02 10.56
C ASP A 8 11.07 1.06 11.76
N ASN A 9 11.44 1.54 12.95
CA ASN A 9 11.60 0.71 14.15
C ASN A 9 10.63 1.10 15.28
N THR A 10 9.88 2.18 15.11
CA THR A 10 9.04 2.79 16.14
C THR A 10 7.65 3.05 15.60
N CYS A 11 6.64 2.54 16.32
CA CYS A 11 5.24 2.83 16.06
C CYS A 11 4.50 3.23 17.35
N VAL A 12 3.37 3.89 17.18
CA VAL A 12 2.45 4.29 18.24
C VAL A 12 1.14 3.53 18.05
N LEU A 13 0.65 2.94 19.13
CA LEU A 13 -0.65 2.30 19.19
C LEU A 13 -1.66 3.26 19.82
N VAL A 14 -2.68 3.64 19.06
CA VAL A 14 -3.72 4.56 19.48
C VAL A 14 -4.97 3.76 19.87
N PHE A 15 -5.40 3.90 21.11
CA PHE A 15 -6.59 3.25 21.63
C PHE A 15 -7.74 4.25 21.74
N GLU A 16 -8.97 3.76 21.59
CA GLU A 16 -10.18 4.58 21.67
C GLU A 16 -10.41 5.16 23.08
N SER A 17 -9.98 4.42 24.11
CA SER A 17 -10.12 4.84 25.51
C SER A 17 -8.85 4.62 26.31
N LYS A 18 -8.69 5.42 27.37
CA LYS A 18 -7.58 5.28 28.33
C LYS A 18 -7.57 3.91 29.02
N ALA A 19 -8.75 3.34 29.28
CA ALA A 19 -8.87 2.01 29.88
C ALA A 19 -8.33 0.94 28.92
N ALA A 20 -8.71 0.99 27.64
CA ALA A 20 -8.19 0.09 26.62
C ALA A 20 -6.66 0.23 26.44
N ALA A 21 -6.14 1.47 26.50
CA ALA A 21 -4.69 1.70 26.44
C ALA A 21 -3.95 1.06 27.61
N ARG A 22 -4.46 1.18 28.85
CA ARG A 22 -3.87 0.55 30.03
C ARG A 22 -3.92 -0.97 29.97
N GLN A 23 -5.04 -1.54 29.51
CA GLN A 23 -5.17 -2.98 29.32
C GLN A 23 -4.19 -3.48 28.25
N GLY A 24 -4.10 -2.79 27.12
CA GLY A 24 -3.14 -3.10 26.05
C GLY A 24 -1.69 -3.01 26.54
N HIS A 25 -1.36 -1.97 27.30
CA HIS A 25 -0.03 -1.80 27.89
C HIS A 25 0.33 -2.99 28.80
N ASN A 26 -0.57 -3.38 29.70
CA ASN A 26 -0.34 -4.53 30.60
C ASN A 26 -0.30 -5.86 29.85
N PHE A 27 -1.08 -6.01 28.78
CA PHE A 27 -1.09 -7.22 27.97
C PHE A 27 0.20 -7.39 27.17
N LEU A 28 0.74 -6.29 26.65
CA LEU A 28 1.98 -6.28 25.87
C LEU A 28 3.23 -6.37 26.74
N ALA A 29 3.21 -5.88 27.98
CA ALA A 29 4.33 -5.99 28.90
C ALA A 29 4.72 -7.47 29.14
N LYS A 30 6.02 -7.76 29.10
CA LYS A 30 6.55 -9.11 29.34
C LYS A 30 6.36 -9.52 30.80
N SER A 31 6.70 -8.62 31.71
CA SER A 31 6.58 -8.78 33.16
C SER A 31 5.75 -7.62 33.73
N PRO A 32 4.69 -7.88 34.50
CA PRO A 32 3.91 -6.81 35.13
C PRO A 32 4.65 -6.13 36.29
N THR A 33 5.68 -6.79 36.83
CA THR A 33 6.53 -6.30 37.93
C THR A 33 7.85 -5.69 37.46
N GLU A 34 8.04 -5.56 36.15
CA GLU A 34 9.24 -4.94 35.60
C GLU A 34 9.20 -3.43 35.86
N GLU A 35 10.26 -2.91 36.47
CA GLU A 35 10.40 -1.48 36.66
C GLU A 35 10.85 -0.84 35.35
N PRO A 36 10.29 0.33 34.98
CA PRO A 36 10.69 1.01 33.76
C PRO A 36 12.13 1.52 33.85
N ASP A 37 12.86 1.44 32.73
CA ASP A 37 14.22 1.97 32.59
C ASP A 37 14.29 3.49 32.86
N THR A 38 15.49 4.08 32.87
CA THR A 38 15.70 5.53 33.04
C THR A 38 14.89 6.39 32.07
N ASP A 39 14.63 5.86 30.87
CA ASP A 39 13.85 6.51 29.83
C ASP A 39 12.36 6.15 29.85
N GLY A 40 11.92 5.34 30.82
CA GLY A 40 10.54 4.91 30.98
C GLY A 40 10.15 3.70 30.11
N PHE A 41 11.12 2.95 29.57
CA PHE A 41 10.85 1.78 28.73
C PHE A 41 10.64 0.51 29.55
N LEU A 42 9.77 -0.36 29.05
CA LEU A 42 9.52 -1.70 29.55
C LEU A 42 9.74 -2.71 28.43
N THR A 43 10.15 -3.93 28.78
CA THR A 43 10.25 -5.02 27.82
C THR A 43 8.85 -5.53 27.45
N ALA A 44 8.53 -5.55 26.17
CA ALA A 44 7.31 -6.11 25.64
C ALA A 44 7.47 -7.61 25.30
N LYS A 45 6.35 -8.32 25.22
CA LYS A 45 6.28 -9.69 24.72
C LYS A 45 6.73 -9.72 23.26
N PRO A 46 7.51 -10.74 22.84
CA PRO A 46 7.91 -10.88 21.45
C PRO A 46 6.70 -11.16 20.56
N ILE A 47 6.79 -10.74 19.29
CA ILE A 47 5.74 -11.02 18.31
C ILE A 47 5.66 -12.53 18.08
N PRO A 48 4.47 -13.16 18.24
CA PRO A 48 4.30 -14.58 17.96
C PRO A 48 4.75 -14.94 16.55
N ILE A 49 5.51 -16.03 16.42
CA ILE A 49 6.06 -16.52 15.14
C ILE A 49 4.96 -16.76 14.09
N THR A 50 3.76 -17.12 14.55
CA THR A 50 2.60 -17.34 13.68
C THR A 50 2.22 -16.10 12.86
N LEU A 51 2.47 -14.91 13.41
CA LEU A 51 2.17 -13.62 12.77
C LEU A 51 3.32 -13.09 11.91
N TRP A 52 4.47 -13.74 11.89
CA TRP A 52 5.62 -13.29 11.10
C TRP A 52 5.35 -13.51 9.60
N PRO A 53 5.92 -12.67 8.73
CA PRO A 53 5.91 -12.90 7.29
C PRO A 53 6.42 -14.32 6.95
N PRO A 54 5.83 -15.02 5.96
CA PRO A 54 6.22 -16.39 5.61
C PRO A 54 7.72 -16.55 5.38
N GLU A 55 8.34 -15.59 4.70
CA GLU A 55 9.77 -15.57 4.41
C GLU A 55 10.61 -15.57 5.69
N GLU A 56 10.28 -14.71 6.65
CA GLU A 56 10.98 -14.64 7.92
C GLU A 56 10.79 -15.89 8.79
N ARG A 57 9.61 -16.51 8.74
CA ARG A 57 9.38 -17.79 9.44
C ARG A 57 10.27 -18.89 8.90
N ILE A 58 10.39 -18.97 7.57
CA ILE A 58 11.26 -19.93 6.89
C ILE A 58 12.72 -19.66 7.25
N ASN A 59 13.16 -18.40 7.15
CA ASN A 59 14.51 -17.98 7.51
C ASN A 59 14.89 -18.36 8.95
N LYS A 60 13.99 -18.12 9.91
CA LYS A 60 14.16 -18.57 11.29
C LYS A 60 14.29 -20.09 11.41
N SER A 61 13.43 -20.84 10.73
CA SER A 61 13.47 -22.32 10.76
C SER A 61 14.74 -22.89 10.12
N LEU A 62 15.32 -22.16 9.16
CA LEU A 62 16.59 -22.49 8.49
C LEU A 62 17.82 -21.99 9.26
N GLY A 63 17.65 -21.28 10.39
CA GLY A 63 18.75 -20.65 11.13
C GLY A 63 19.46 -19.52 10.35
N LYS A 64 18.85 -19.02 9.28
CA LYS A 64 19.39 -17.93 8.46
C LYS A 64 18.79 -16.61 8.94
N GLY A 65 19.58 -15.81 9.63
CA GLY A 65 19.19 -14.49 10.13
C GLY A 65 18.47 -14.52 11.48
N GLU A 66 18.51 -13.40 12.19
CA GLU A 66 17.81 -13.23 13.47
C GLU A 66 16.28 -13.17 13.31
N GLY A 67 15.79 -12.76 12.13
CA GLY A 67 14.36 -12.48 11.89
C GLY A 67 13.83 -11.36 12.78
N LEU A 68 12.51 -11.27 12.97
CA LEU A 68 11.84 -10.39 13.96
C LEU A 68 12.16 -10.75 15.44
N LYS A 69 13.27 -11.44 15.72
CA LYS A 69 13.72 -11.84 17.06
C LYS A 69 14.51 -10.69 17.72
N GLY A 70 13.83 -9.59 18.02
CA GLY A 70 14.37 -8.49 18.82
C GLY A 70 13.68 -8.37 20.16
N THR A 71 14.36 -7.79 21.16
CA THR A 71 13.69 -7.26 22.35
C THR A 71 12.89 -6.03 21.96
N VAL A 72 11.56 -6.13 22.01
CA VAL A 72 10.68 -4.99 21.76
C VAL A 72 10.59 -4.19 23.06
N ARG A 73 10.88 -2.89 23.00
CA ARG A 73 10.72 -1.97 24.12
C ARG A 73 9.45 -1.15 23.92
N MET A 74 8.71 -0.90 24.99
CA MET A 74 7.48 -0.11 24.95
C MET A 74 7.45 0.92 26.08
N ARG A 75 6.78 2.05 25.84
CA ARG A 75 6.53 3.09 26.85
C ARG A 75 5.27 3.87 26.49
N TRP A 76 4.80 4.70 27.42
CA TRP A 76 3.78 5.70 27.09
C TRP A 76 4.33 6.71 26.09
N ALA A 77 3.53 7.01 25.07
CA ALA A 77 3.86 7.98 24.05
C ALA A 77 4.02 9.38 24.66
N ARG A 78 5.02 10.12 24.17
CA ARG A 78 5.35 11.50 24.54
C ARG A 78 5.00 12.43 23.39
N HIS A 79 4.87 13.72 23.65
CA HIS A 79 4.65 14.72 22.60
C HIS A 79 5.81 14.82 21.57
N ALA A 80 6.99 14.32 21.91
CA ALA A 80 8.12 14.25 21.00
C ALA A 80 8.05 13.07 20.01
N ASP A 81 7.14 12.13 20.23
CA ASP A 81 6.96 10.93 19.39
C ASP A 81 6.13 11.27 18.15
N VAL A 82 6.67 12.19 17.34
CA VAL A 82 6.05 12.69 16.11
C VAL A 82 6.94 12.33 14.94
N LYS A 83 6.32 11.91 13.84
CA LYS A 83 7.01 11.64 12.59
C LYS A 83 7.80 12.87 12.14
N LYS A 84 9.13 12.73 12.02
CA LYS A 84 10.01 13.84 11.61
C LYS A 84 9.72 14.25 10.16
N LYS A 85 9.82 15.55 9.88
CA LYS A 85 9.76 16.06 8.50
C LYS A 85 10.92 15.47 7.71
N GLY A 86 10.62 14.83 6.58
CA GLY A 86 11.63 14.16 5.76
C GLY A 86 11.92 12.70 6.15
N ALA A 87 11.30 12.16 7.21
CA ALA A 87 11.50 10.76 7.63
C ALA A 87 11.25 9.73 6.52
N LYS A 88 10.43 10.07 5.52
CA LYS A 88 10.21 9.24 4.33
C LYS A 88 11.49 8.98 3.54
N ARG A 89 12.39 9.98 3.42
CA ARG A 89 13.66 9.86 2.69
C ARG A 89 14.70 9.03 3.45
N GLU A 90 14.64 9.07 4.77
CA GLU A 90 15.57 8.35 5.64
C GLU A 90 15.14 6.89 5.88
N SER A 91 13.85 6.59 5.71
CA SER A 91 13.26 5.27 5.92
C SER A 91 13.79 4.23 4.94
N ASN A 92 14.39 3.17 5.48
CA ASN A 92 14.82 1.98 4.76
C ASN A 92 13.64 1.26 4.10
N PHE A 93 12.45 1.32 4.71
CA PHE A 93 11.25 0.76 4.11
C PHE A 93 10.93 1.42 2.77
N TYR A 94 10.94 2.76 2.72
CA TYR A 94 10.66 3.48 1.47
C TYR A 94 11.79 3.38 0.45
N LYS A 95 13.05 3.24 0.88
CA LYS A 95 14.16 2.95 -0.04
C LYS A 95 13.97 1.60 -0.73
N LYS A 96 13.66 0.55 0.03
CA LYS A 96 13.51 -0.81 -0.50
C LYS A 96 12.25 -1.01 -1.35
N HIS A 97 11.14 -0.39 -0.94
CA HIS A 97 9.82 -0.63 -1.55
C HIS A 97 9.34 0.55 -2.41
N GLY A 98 10.17 1.59 -2.57
CA GLY A 98 9.86 2.79 -3.32
C GLY A 98 8.89 3.74 -2.62
N ALA A 99 8.77 4.96 -3.15
CA ALA A 99 7.96 6.04 -2.59
C ALA A 99 6.44 5.73 -2.48
N ARG A 100 5.96 4.69 -3.16
CA ARG A 100 4.56 4.24 -3.23
C ARG A 100 4.26 3.02 -2.35
N ALA A 101 5.25 2.50 -1.63
CA ALA A 101 5.09 1.37 -0.73
C ALA A 101 3.87 1.52 0.21
N GLY A 102 3.02 0.49 0.25
CA GLY A 102 1.80 0.46 1.07
C GLY A 102 0.60 1.25 0.53
N LYS A 103 0.72 1.89 -0.65
CA LYS A 103 -0.40 2.62 -1.30
C LYS A 103 -1.06 1.87 -2.45
N GLU A 104 -0.66 0.62 -2.68
CA GLU A 104 -1.00 -0.19 -3.86
C GLU A 104 -2.51 -0.48 -3.98
N GLY A 105 -3.26 -0.47 -2.87
CA GLY A 105 -4.71 -0.70 -2.85
C GLY A 105 -5.60 0.54 -2.99
N PHE A 106 -5.04 1.75 -2.90
CA PHE A 106 -5.83 2.99 -2.90
C PHE A 106 -5.77 3.77 -4.22
N PHE A 107 -4.82 3.45 -5.10
CA PHE A 107 -4.55 4.23 -6.32
C PHE A 107 -4.53 3.42 -7.62
N SER A 108 -4.94 2.15 -7.59
CA SER A 108 -5.19 1.41 -8.83
C SER A 108 -6.66 1.61 -9.22
N PRO A 109 -6.98 2.57 -10.12
CA PRO A 109 -8.27 2.53 -10.77
C PRO A 109 -8.40 1.17 -11.50
N PRO A 110 -9.59 0.56 -11.52
CA PRO A 110 -9.80 -0.63 -12.33
C PRO A 110 -9.36 -0.37 -13.77
N PRO A 111 -8.75 -1.35 -14.47
CA PRO A 111 -8.17 -1.17 -15.80
C PRO A 111 -9.18 -0.72 -16.88
N GLU A 112 -10.48 -0.69 -16.59
CA GLU A 112 -11.54 -0.22 -17.49
C GLU A 112 -11.96 1.24 -17.27
N SER A 113 -11.53 1.91 -16.20
CA SER A 113 -11.78 3.34 -16.06
C SER A 113 -10.58 4.09 -16.62
N GLY A 114 -10.79 4.76 -17.76
CA GLY A 114 -9.80 5.60 -18.42
C GLY A 114 -9.11 6.63 -17.49
N PRO A 115 -8.08 7.34 -18.00
CA PRO A 115 -7.24 8.21 -17.19
C PRO A 115 -8.11 9.14 -16.34
N PRO A 116 -7.86 9.22 -15.01
CA PRO A 116 -8.71 9.99 -14.14
C PRO A 116 -8.76 11.42 -14.65
N LYS A 117 -9.97 11.89 -14.96
CA LYS A 117 -10.26 13.29 -15.28
C LYS A 117 -9.92 14.11 -14.03
N LYS A 118 -8.64 14.44 -13.85
CA LYS A 118 -8.17 15.49 -12.95
C LYS A 118 -9.02 16.71 -13.28
N ARG A 119 -9.79 17.18 -12.30
CA ARG A 119 -10.51 18.46 -12.41
C ARG A 119 -9.45 19.52 -12.64
N ARG A 120 -9.37 19.95 -13.90
CA ARG A 120 -8.49 20.97 -14.44
C ARG A 120 -8.75 22.28 -13.69
N ARG A 121 -7.88 22.61 -12.74
CA ARG A 121 -7.50 23.98 -12.37
C ARG A 121 -6.17 23.90 -11.62
N ASP A 122 -5.14 24.46 -12.25
CA ASP A 122 -3.81 24.76 -11.71
C ASP A 122 -2.86 23.60 -11.37
N SER A 123 -2.38 22.88 -12.38
CA SER A 123 -1.18 22.04 -12.20
C SER A 123 -0.39 21.86 -13.49
N GLU A 124 -0.01 22.95 -14.15
CA GLU A 124 1.07 22.92 -15.15
C GLU A 124 2.46 22.89 -14.49
N LYS A 125 2.55 23.13 -13.18
CA LYS A 125 3.80 23.06 -12.42
C LYS A 125 4.18 21.67 -11.91
N GLY A 126 3.26 20.70 -11.96
CA GLY A 126 3.46 19.40 -11.30
C GLY A 126 3.95 18.28 -12.21
N GLU A 127 3.81 18.38 -13.53
CA GLU A 127 4.21 17.30 -14.44
C GLU A 127 5.72 17.29 -14.70
N ASP A 128 6.35 18.45 -14.82
CA ASP A 128 7.80 18.56 -14.99
C ASP A 128 8.56 18.18 -13.71
N GLU A 129 8.04 18.56 -12.54
CA GLU A 129 8.59 18.14 -11.24
C GLU A 129 8.46 16.63 -11.05
N LEU A 130 7.30 16.04 -11.39
CA LEU A 130 7.09 14.60 -11.32
C LEU A 130 7.97 13.84 -12.32
N ARG A 131 8.22 14.42 -13.50
CA ARG A 131 9.12 13.86 -14.51
C ARG A 131 10.58 13.91 -14.06
N ALA A 132 11.01 15.00 -13.45
CA ALA A 132 12.35 15.11 -12.89
C ALA A 132 12.57 14.16 -11.70
N GLU A 133 11.55 13.93 -10.86
CA GLU A 133 11.62 12.89 -9.83
C GLU A 133 11.73 11.48 -10.43
N LEU A 134 10.96 11.18 -11.49
CA LEU A 134 11.02 9.89 -12.18
C LEU A 134 12.36 9.65 -12.88
N ASP A 135 12.94 10.67 -13.52
CA ASP A 135 14.24 10.55 -14.18
C ASP A 135 15.36 10.29 -13.14
N ASN A 136 15.33 10.96 -11.98
CA ASN A 136 16.29 10.70 -10.89
C ASN A 136 16.14 9.28 -10.30
N ASP A 137 14.90 8.83 -10.08
CA ASP A 137 14.64 7.47 -9.57
C ASP A 137 15.12 6.40 -10.59
N LEU A 138 15.04 6.68 -11.90
CA LEU A 138 15.54 5.78 -12.95
C LEU A 138 17.07 5.74 -12.99
N ASP A 139 17.73 6.89 -12.85
CA ASP A 139 19.18 6.98 -12.80
C ASP A 139 19.75 6.30 -11.54
N GLU A 140 19.10 6.47 -10.39
CA GLU A 140 19.47 5.79 -9.14
C GLU A 140 19.34 4.27 -9.26
N PHE A 141 18.25 3.78 -9.89
CA PHE A 141 18.06 2.35 -10.14
C PHE A 141 19.09 1.78 -11.12
N LEU A 142 19.44 2.52 -12.18
CA LEU A 142 20.49 2.13 -13.13
C LEU A 142 21.88 2.09 -12.49
N ALA A 143 22.15 2.96 -11.52
CA ALA A 143 23.41 3.01 -10.81
C ALA A 143 23.55 1.91 -9.74
N GLU A 144 22.44 1.49 -9.10
CA GLU A 144 22.47 0.46 -8.06
C GLU A 144 22.66 -0.97 -8.65
N ASP A 145 22.31 -1.18 -9.92
CA ASP A 145 22.39 -2.46 -10.63
C ASP A 145 23.58 -2.55 -11.61
N GLU A 146 24.70 -1.86 -11.32
CA GLU A 146 26.00 -2.06 -11.97
C GLU A 146 26.94 -2.97 -11.14
N PRO A 147 26.62 -4.27 -10.91
CA PRO A 147 27.66 -5.23 -10.55
C PRO A 147 28.57 -5.42 -11.78
N GLU A 148 29.87 -5.25 -11.57
CA GLU A 148 30.97 -5.57 -12.48
C GLU A 148 30.55 -6.36 -13.72
N ARG A 149 30.46 -5.64 -14.85
CA ARG A 149 30.20 -6.09 -16.22
C ARG A 149 30.50 -7.58 -16.45
N ALA A 150 29.56 -8.45 -16.11
CA ALA A 150 29.61 -9.85 -16.50
C ALA A 150 29.51 -9.92 -18.03
N PRO A 151 30.29 -10.78 -18.70
CA PRO A 151 30.29 -10.89 -20.16
C PRO A 151 28.88 -11.19 -20.66
N SER A 152 28.45 -10.39 -21.64
CA SER A 152 27.15 -10.42 -22.31
C SER A 152 26.55 -11.83 -22.38
N HIS A 153 25.54 -12.10 -21.56
CA HIS A 153 24.77 -13.32 -21.67
C HIS A 153 24.08 -13.35 -23.05
N PRO A 154 24.21 -14.44 -23.83
CA PRO A 154 23.63 -14.54 -25.15
C PRO A 154 22.11 -14.39 -25.05
N SER A 155 21.57 -13.58 -25.95
CA SER A 155 20.16 -13.17 -25.95
C SER A 155 19.24 -14.38 -25.78
N LYS A 156 18.32 -14.31 -24.80
CA LYS A 156 17.29 -15.33 -24.57
C LYS A 156 16.14 -15.20 -25.57
N MET A 157 16.42 -14.85 -26.83
CA MET A 157 15.41 -14.99 -27.87
C MET A 157 15.12 -16.47 -28.08
N ARG A 158 13.88 -16.86 -27.76
CA ARG A 158 13.38 -18.25 -27.77
C ARG A 158 13.54 -18.99 -29.11
N SER A 159 13.87 -18.30 -30.19
CA SER A 159 13.94 -18.87 -31.54
C SER A 159 15.15 -19.75 -31.79
N GLU A 160 16.30 -19.51 -31.14
CA GLU A 160 17.53 -20.26 -31.45
C GLU A 160 17.58 -21.66 -30.80
N ARG A 161 16.81 -21.89 -29.73
CA ARG A 161 16.74 -23.22 -29.08
C ARG A 161 15.93 -24.27 -29.84
N MET A 162 15.21 -23.90 -30.91
CA MET A 162 14.40 -24.87 -31.67
C MET A 162 15.14 -25.56 -32.81
N VAL A 163 16.40 -25.21 -33.08
CA VAL A 163 17.15 -25.77 -34.23
C VAL A 163 17.66 -27.19 -33.98
N ASN A 164 17.74 -27.64 -32.72
CA ASN A 164 18.34 -28.95 -32.39
C ASN A 164 17.34 -30.11 -32.27
N GLU A 165 16.03 -29.87 -32.26
CA GLU A 165 15.03 -30.94 -32.35
C GLU A 165 14.57 -31.07 -33.81
N LYS A 166 15.16 -32.00 -34.57
CA LYS A 166 14.78 -32.35 -35.96
C LYS A 166 13.38 -33.00 -36.10
N ARG A 167 12.42 -32.67 -35.23
CA ARG A 167 11.05 -33.15 -35.35
C ARG A 167 10.13 -31.95 -35.57
N SER A 168 9.59 -31.87 -36.78
CA SER A 168 8.69 -30.77 -37.14
C SER A 168 7.43 -30.81 -36.28
N LEU A 169 6.82 -29.66 -36.04
CA LEU A 169 5.57 -29.54 -35.29
C LEU A 169 4.43 -30.38 -35.93
N LEU A 170 4.50 -30.61 -37.25
CA LEU A 170 3.63 -31.53 -37.99
C LEU A 170 3.83 -32.99 -37.56
N GLU A 171 5.06 -33.44 -37.33
CA GLU A 171 5.33 -34.79 -36.86
C GLU A 171 4.88 -34.97 -35.41
N ARG A 172 5.09 -33.96 -34.56
CA ARG A 172 4.66 -33.97 -33.14
C ARG A 172 3.14 -34.05 -32.98
N THR A 173 2.38 -33.51 -33.94
CA THR A 173 0.90 -33.51 -33.92
C THR A 173 0.27 -34.66 -34.71
N SER A 174 1.06 -35.43 -35.46
CA SER A 174 0.58 -36.60 -36.22
C SER A 174 -0.03 -37.69 -35.31
N VAL A 175 0.52 -37.87 -34.10
CA VAL A 175 0.03 -38.83 -33.11
C VAL A 175 -1.38 -38.48 -32.59
N MET A 176 -1.74 -37.19 -32.56
CA MET A 176 -3.10 -36.77 -32.19
C MET A 176 -4.12 -36.94 -33.33
N ARG A 177 -3.68 -37.00 -34.59
CA ARG A 177 -4.56 -37.31 -35.73
C ARG A 177 -4.79 -38.80 -35.93
N ALA A 178 -3.92 -39.65 -35.40
CA ALA A 178 -4.05 -41.11 -35.48
C ALA A 178 -5.02 -41.70 -34.44
N GLN A 179 -5.60 -40.90 -33.53
CA GLN A 179 -6.66 -41.36 -32.64
C GLN A 179 -7.97 -41.54 -33.42
N THR A 180 -8.31 -42.80 -33.65
CA THR A 180 -9.50 -43.35 -34.33
C THR A 180 -10.82 -43.13 -33.60
N VAL A 181 -10.98 -42.03 -32.88
CA VAL A 181 -12.31 -41.62 -32.40
C VAL A 181 -13.07 -41.08 -33.60
N SER A 182 -14.03 -41.88 -34.08
CA SER A 182 -14.95 -41.54 -35.16
C SER A 182 -15.49 -40.13 -34.97
N LEU A 183 -15.44 -39.31 -36.04
CA LEU A 183 -16.02 -37.97 -36.05
C LEU A 183 -17.49 -37.99 -35.61
N VAL A 184 -18.19 -39.08 -35.90
CA VAL A 184 -19.58 -39.32 -35.49
C VAL A 184 -19.69 -39.37 -33.97
N ASP A 185 -18.77 -40.05 -33.26
CA ASP A 185 -18.77 -40.13 -31.78
C ASP A 185 -18.50 -38.79 -31.11
N ARG A 186 -17.80 -37.86 -31.79
CA ARG A 186 -17.56 -36.52 -31.27
C ARG A 186 -18.77 -35.60 -31.46
N ILE A 187 -19.55 -35.82 -32.51
CA ILE A 187 -20.74 -35.03 -32.82
C ILE A 187 -21.96 -35.52 -32.02
N THR A 188 -22.07 -36.82 -31.75
CA THR A 188 -23.19 -37.41 -31.01
C THR A 188 -23.04 -37.33 -29.49
N LYS A 189 -21.83 -37.09 -28.97
CA LYS A 189 -21.64 -36.92 -27.52
C LYS A 189 -22.29 -35.62 -27.05
N PRO A 190 -23.19 -35.67 -26.06
CA PRO A 190 -23.84 -34.48 -25.54
C PRO A 190 -22.77 -33.54 -24.98
N LEU A 191 -22.72 -32.33 -25.54
CA LEU A 191 -21.85 -31.26 -25.06
C LEU A 191 -22.07 -31.06 -23.56
N PRO A 192 -21.01 -30.86 -22.76
CA PRO A 192 -21.15 -30.60 -21.34
C PRO A 192 -22.07 -29.40 -21.16
N ARG A 193 -23.28 -29.65 -20.64
CA ARG A 193 -24.25 -28.62 -20.34
C ARG A 193 -23.62 -27.66 -19.35
N ARG A 194 -23.37 -26.42 -19.79
CA ARG A 194 -23.14 -25.30 -18.87
C ARG A 194 -24.32 -25.30 -17.92
N ARG A 195 -24.04 -25.46 -16.62
CA ARG A 195 -25.01 -25.27 -15.56
C ARG A 195 -25.54 -23.84 -15.68
N ASP A 196 -26.72 -23.68 -16.26
CA ASP A 196 -27.60 -22.54 -15.99
C ASP A 196 -28.04 -22.66 -14.52
N GLY A 197 -27.14 -22.25 -13.63
CA GLY A 197 -27.37 -22.13 -12.21
C GLY A 197 -27.48 -20.66 -11.87
N GLY A 198 -28.72 -20.21 -11.68
CA GLY A 198 -29.05 -18.84 -11.34
C GLY A 198 -28.34 -18.33 -10.09
N GLY A 199 -28.13 -17.02 -10.07
CA GLY A 199 -28.23 -16.15 -8.89
C GLY A 199 -27.52 -16.60 -7.61
N GLY A 200 -26.43 -17.35 -7.71
CA GLY A 200 -25.62 -17.76 -6.56
C GLY A 200 -24.71 -16.61 -6.16
N THR A 201 -25.17 -15.82 -5.19
CA THR A 201 -24.37 -14.88 -4.40
C THR A 201 -23.03 -15.54 -4.08
N ARG A 202 -21.94 -14.95 -4.58
CA ARG A 202 -20.60 -15.48 -4.39
C ARG A 202 -20.32 -15.53 -2.90
N GLU A 203 -19.66 -16.58 -2.44
CA GLU A 203 -19.30 -16.78 -1.03
C GLU A 203 -18.45 -15.63 -0.45
N TRP A 204 -17.82 -14.83 -1.32
CA TRP A 204 -17.10 -13.60 -0.97
C TRP A 204 -18.00 -12.39 -0.60
N ASP A 205 -19.31 -12.44 -0.88
CA ASP A 205 -20.31 -11.44 -0.43
C ASP A 205 -20.94 -11.78 0.93
N ARG A 206 -20.56 -12.92 1.55
CA ARG A 206 -21.12 -13.39 2.82
C ARG A 206 -20.46 -12.64 3.99
N GLY A 207 -20.91 -11.41 4.22
CA GLY A 207 -20.51 -10.62 5.39
C GLY A 207 -20.90 -9.16 5.40
N LYS A 208 -21.60 -8.65 4.38
CA LYS A 208 -21.90 -7.20 4.27
C LYS A 208 -23.33 -6.78 4.61
N ASP A 209 -24.26 -7.72 4.75
CA ASP A 209 -25.67 -7.38 4.96
C ASP A 209 -26.25 -8.05 6.22
N SER A 210 -25.90 -7.51 7.39
CA SER A 210 -26.71 -7.69 8.60
C SER A 210 -26.57 -6.51 9.56
N GLU A 211 -26.93 -5.30 9.11
CA GLU A 211 -27.45 -4.29 10.03
C GLU A 211 -28.89 -3.96 9.64
N VAL A 212 -29.78 -4.73 10.26
CA VAL A 212 -31.03 -4.28 10.89
C VAL A 212 -31.59 -2.97 10.32
N SER A 213 -32.58 -3.15 9.45
CA SER A 213 -33.64 -2.17 9.18
C SER A 213 -34.25 -1.64 10.48
N LEU A 214 -33.78 -0.49 10.96
CA LEU A 214 -34.44 0.28 12.01
C LEU A 214 -35.44 1.28 11.39
N PRO A 215 -36.61 1.47 12.01
CA PRO A 215 -37.71 2.22 11.41
C PRO A 215 -37.46 3.73 11.44
N ARG A 216 -37.82 4.37 10.33
CA ARG A 216 -38.04 5.81 10.16
C ARG A 216 -38.72 6.43 11.38
N ARG A 217 -38.00 7.25 12.14
CA ARG A 217 -38.58 8.17 13.14
C ARG A 217 -38.49 9.60 12.62
N ARG A 218 -39.65 10.15 12.25
CA ARG A 218 -39.89 11.57 12.03
C ARG A 218 -39.73 12.34 13.34
N ARG A 219 -38.80 13.30 13.40
CA ARG A 219 -38.82 14.52 14.25
C ARG A 219 -38.07 15.59 13.45
N SER A 220 -38.77 16.52 12.80
CA SER A 220 -39.29 17.77 13.36
C SER A 220 -38.18 18.64 13.96
N ALA A 221 -37.95 19.77 13.29
CA ALA A 221 -37.47 21.09 13.75
C ALA A 221 -36.83 21.17 15.15
N ASP A 222 -35.66 21.78 15.28
CA ASP A 222 -35.54 23.23 15.47
C ASP A 222 -34.06 23.69 15.45
N ARG A 223 -33.92 24.99 15.19
CA ARG A 223 -32.79 25.92 15.03
C ARG A 223 -31.50 25.71 15.85
N THR A 224 -30.37 26.07 15.22
CA THR A 224 -29.36 27.10 15.61
C THR A 224 -28.18 26.97 14.61
N ARG A 225 -27.90 27.86 13.65
CA ARG A 225 -27.47 29.28 13.65
C ARG A 225 -26.22 29.57 14.51
N SER A 226 -25.03 29.24 13.98
CA SER A 226 -23.73 29.95 14.09
C SER A 226 -22.65 29.01 13.49
N GLU A 227 -21.65 29.33 12.70
CA GLU A 227 -21.01 30.58 12.30
C GLU A 227 -20.59 30.43 10.83
N ARG A 228 -21.08 31.33 10.01
CA ARG A 228 -20.66 31.46 8.61
C ARG A 228 -19.30 32.15 8.67
N ARG A 229 -18.21 31.39 8.54
CA ARG A 229 -16.87 31.97 8.32
C ARG A 229 -16.99 32.93 7.14
N GLU A 230 -16.83 34.22 7.42
CA GLU A 230 -16.80 35.27 6.41
C GLU A 230 -15.67 34.94 5.45
N ARG A 231 -16.01 34.89 4.16
CA ARG A 231 -14.99 34.85 3.10
C ARG A 231 -14.14 36.10 3.25
N PRO A 232 -12.79 36.00 3.13
CA PRO A 232 -11.95 37.19 3.06
C PRO A 232 -12.47 38.08 1.94
N GLN A 233 -12.75 39.34 2.28
CA GLN A 233 -13.20 40.33 1.31
C GLN A 233 -12.12 40.46 0.23
N LYS A 234 -12.56 40.55 -1.02
CA LYS A 234 -11.63 40.79 -2.12
C LYS A 234 -11.08 42.19 -1.89
N LYS A 235 -9.78 42.30 -1.57
CA LYS A 235 -9.09 43.58 -1.52
C LYS A 235 -9.36 44.33 -2.81
N THR A 236 -9.68 45.61 -2.69
CA THR A 236 -9.87 46.45 -3.87
C THR A 236 -8.51 46.63 -4.56
N GLN A 237 -8.51 46.89 -5.87
CA GLN A 237 -7.24 47.02 -6.60
C GLN A 237 -6.36 48.15 -6.04
N GLN A 238 -7.00 49.19 -5.49
CA GLN A 238 -6.32 50.30 -4.82
C GLN A 238 -5.57 49.86 -3.54
N GLU A 239 -6.14 48.95 -2.73
CA GLU A 239 -5.43 48.40 -1.56
C GLU A 239 -4.23 47.54 -1.94
N LEU A 240 -4.25 46.92 -3.14
CA LEU A 240 -3.11 46.17 -3.65
C LEU A 240 -1.99 47.10 -4.12
N ASP A 241 -2.34 48.23 -4.73
CA ASP A 241 -1.38 49.24 -5.16
C ASP A 241 -0.72 49.92 -3.94
N ASP A 242 -1.49 50.24 -2.89
CA ASP A 242 -0.97 50.81 -1.64
C ASP A 242 -0.03 49.84 -0.89
N GLU A 243 -0.32 48.53 -0.91
CA GLU A 243 0.56 47.50 -0.32
C GLU A 243 1.87 47.35 -1.11
N LEU A 244 1.85 47.54 -2.43
CA LEU A 244 3.05 47.52 -3.26
C LEU A 244 3.92 48.76 -3.04
N ASP A 245 3.31 49.94 -2.92
CA ASP A 245 4.03 51.18 -2.62
C ASP A 245 4.65 51.15 -1.21
N ALA A 246 3.96 50.55 -0.23
CA ALA A 246 4.52 50.33 1.10
C ALA A 246 5.77 49.42 1.04
N PHE A 247 5.71 48.33 0.27
CA PHE A 247 6.84 47.42 0.09
C PHE A 247 8.06 48.09 -0.57
N TRP A 248 7.84 49.06 -1.46
CA TRP A 248 8.93 49.78 -2.14
C TRP A 248 9.55 50.87 -1.27
N ASN A 249 8.78 51.44 -0.35
CA ASN A 249 9.27 52.50 0.55
C ASN A 249 9.89 51.98 1.85
N GLU A 250 9.56 50.75 2.29
CA GLU A 250 10.13 50.12 3.50
C GLU A 250 11.53 49.52 3.27
N GLY A 251 11.99 49.45 2.02
CA GLY A 251 13.31 48.92 1.62
C GLY A 251 14.43 49.97 1.52
N ARG A 252 14.29 51.15 2.11
CA ARG A 252 15.26 52.26 2.01
C ARG A 252 15.69 52.83 3.35
#